data_AF-A0A7Y9RVN8-F1
#
_entry.id   AF-A0A7Y9RVN8-F1
#
_cell.length_a   1.000
_cell.length_b   1.000
_cell.length_c   1.000
_cell.angle_alpha   90.00
_cell.angle_beta   90.00
_cell.angle_gamma   90.00
#
_symmetry.space_group_name_H-M   'P 1'
#
loop_
_entity.id
_entity.type
_entity.pdbx_description
1 polymer ?
#
loop_
_entity_poly.entity_id
_entity_poly.type
_entity_poly.pdbx_seq_one_letter_code
_entity_poly.pdbx_strand_id
1 'polypeptide(L)'
;MITRRDAAQRLGIPLEMATRHGLPAMLTEGQLGEIEDSPPPWLAQSRANRTGKRPVWVDLVCDVCGFAEKARPKKWWPTFTFVSCDSHQPYDLPRQLPGEQREEIVGIGSRFVGWVDTPLD
;
A
#
# COMPACT_ATOMS: atom_id res chain seq x y z
N MET A 1 15.70 -3.05 -15.51
CA MET A 1 14.48 -3.89 -15.60
C MET A 1 13.72 -3.76 -14.31
N ILE A 2 12.39 -3.79 -14.37
CA ILE A 2 11.49 -3.73 -13.23
C ILE A 2 10.73 -5.06 -13.10
N THR A 3 10.27 -5.36 -11.88
CA THR A 3 9.48 -6.58 -11.66
C THR A 3 8.03 -6.38 -12.07
N ARG A 4 7.30 -7.48 -12.26
CA ARG A 4 5.83 -7.46 -12.45
C ARG A 4 5.12 -6.73 -11.31
N ARG A 5 5.61 -6.85 -10.07
CA ARG A 5 5.02 -6.17 -8.91
C ARG A 5 5.19 -4.65 -9.05
N ASP A 6 6.38 -4.18 -9.42
CA ASP A 6 6.63 -2.75 -9.63
C ASP A 6 5.75 -2.20 -10.76
N ALA A 7 5.66 -2.95 -11.87
CA ALA A 7 4.77 -2.62 -12.98
C ALA A 7 3.30 -2.57 -12.53
N ALA A 8 2.82 -3.53 -11.74
CA ALA A 8 1.46 -3.53 -11.23
C ALA A 8 1.18 -2.32 -10.31
N GLN A 9 2.16 -1.92 -9.49
CA GLN A 9 2.06 -0.72 -8.66
C GLN A 9 1.92 0.54 -9.51
N ARG A 10 2.78 0.71 -10.52
CA ARG A 10 2.78 1.87 -11.43
C ARG A 10 1.51 1.96 -12.29
N LEU A 11 1.09 0.83 -12.87
CA LEU A 11 -0.17 0.75 -13.61
C LEU A 11 -1.41 0.90 -12.72
N GLY A 12 -1.23 0.88 -11.40
CA GLY A 12 -2.30 0.99 -10.43
C GLY A 12 -3.28 -0.18 -10.50
N ILE A 13 -2.78 -1.40 -10.68
CA ILE A 13 -3.57 -2.64 -10.75
C ILE A 13 -3.12 -3.67 -9.70
N PRO A 14 -3.98 -4.60 -9.28
CA PRO A 14 -3.57 -5.69 -8.40
C PRO A 14 -2.57 -6.62 -9.09
N LEU A 15 -1.66 -7.23 -8.32
CA LEU A 15 -0.66 -8.17 -8.86
C LEU A 15 -1.32 -9.40 -9.50
N GLU A 16 -2.46 -9.83 -8.95
CA GLU A 16 -3.26 -10.94 -9.47
C GLU A 16 -3.79 -10.61 -10.87
N MET A 17 -4.14 -9.35 -11.11
CA MET A 17 -4.60 -8.87 -12.41
C MET A 17 -3.45 -8.82 -13.42
N ALA A 18 -2.29 -8.30 -13.02
CA ALA A 18 -1.07 -8.32 -13.84
C ALA A 18 -0.70 -9.76 -14.26
N THR A 19 -0.80 -10.70 -13.33
CA THR A 19 -0.52 -12.12 -13.59
C THR A 19 -1.56 -12.73 -14.53
N ARG A 20 -2.85 -12.51 -14.27
CA ARG A 20 -3.96 -13.04 -15.08
C ARG A 20 -3.90 -12.59 -16.55
N HIS A 21 -3.50 -11.35 -16.79
CA HIS A 21 -3.41 -10.79 -18.14
C HIS A 21 -2.02 -10.93 -18.78
N GLY A 22 -1.14 -11.75 -18.19
CA GLY A 22 0.11 -12.15 -18.83
C GLY A 22 1.21 -11.09 -18.85
N LEU A 23 1.22 -10.12 -17.91
CA LEU A 23 2.39 -9.24 -17.77
C LEU A 23 3.64 -10.10 -17.52
N PRO A 24 4.78 -9.82 -18.17
CA PRO A 24 6.05 -10.51 -17.91
C PRO A 24 6.47 -10.44 -16.43
N ALA A 25 7.27 -11.41 -15.97
CA ALA A 25 7.81 -11.39 -14.61
C ALA A 25 8.80 -10.23 -14.40
N MET A 26 9.53 -9.90 -15.47
CA MET A 26 10.47 -8.78 -15.58
C MET A 26 10.16 -8.05 -16.89
N LEU A 27 10.19 -6.72 -16.85
CA LEU A 27 9.99 -5.87 -18.03
C LEU A 27 10.94 -4.66 -17.97
N THR A 28 11.19 -4.04 -19.11
CA THR A 28 11.97 -2.79 -19.17
C THR A 28 11.09 -1.58 -18.88
N GLU A 29 11.72 -0.45 -18.59
CA GLU A 29 11.01 0.84 -18.46
C GLU A 29 10.26 1.20 -19.76
N GLY A 30 10.88 0.95 -20.92
CA GLY A 30 10.25 1.19 -22.23
C GLY A 30 9.01 0.33 -22.47
N GLN A 31 9.06 -0.96 -22.13
CA GLN A 31 7.89 -1.85 -22.23
C GLN A 31 6.74 -1.42 -21.32
N LEU A 32 7.05 -0.91 -20.12
CA LEU A 32 6.02 -0.34 -19.27
C LEU A 32 5.44 0.92 -19.88
N GLY A 33 6.28 1.83 -20.39
CA GLY A 33 5.84 3.06 -21.06
C GLY A 33 4.91 2.77 -22.24
N GLU A 34 5.23 1.79 -23.07
CA GLU A 34 4.35 1.35 -24.18
C GLU A 34 2.97 0.88 -23.69
N ILE A 35 2.90 0.17 -22.55
CA ILE A 35 1.63 -0.24 -21.93
C ILE A 35 0.87 0.97 -21.36
N GLU A 36 1.57 2.00 -20.90
CA GLU A 36 0.96 3.21 -20.37
C GLU A 36 0.42 4.11 -21.49
N ASP A 37 1.20 4.30 -22.55
CA ASP A 37 0.89 5.13 -23.72
C ASP A 37 -0.18 4.50 -24.62
N SER A 38 -0.11 3.17 -24.81
CA SER A 38 -1.05 2.39 -25.61
C SER A 38 -1.66 1.26 -24.77
N PRO A 39 -2.55 1.58 -23.81
CA PRO A 39 -3.06 0.60 -22.86
C PRO A 39 -3.88 -0.49 -23.56
N PRO A 40 -3.62 -1.77 -23.25
CA PRO A 40 -4.42 -2.86 -23.80
C PRO A 40 -5.88 -2.76 -23.33
N PRO A 41 -6.85 -3.34 -24.08
CA PRO A 41 -8.28 -3.17 -23.79
C PRO A 41 -8.67 -3.53 -22.35
N TRP A 42 -8.07 -4.57 -21.78
CA TRP A 42 -8.34 -4.98 -20.39
C TRP A 42 -7.89 -3.94 -19.36
N LEU A 43 -6.79 -3.22 -19.62
CA LEU A 43 -6.28 -2.18 -18.72
C LEU A 43 -7.14 -0.93 -18.81
N ALA A 44 -7.51 -0.53 -20.03
CA ALA A 44 -8.45 0.56 -20.27
C ALA A 44 -9.80 0.30 -19.59
N GLN A 45 -10.37 -0.90 -19.76
CA GLN A 45 -11.62 -1.30 -19.10
C GLN A 45 -11.50 -1.30 -17.58
N SER A 46 -10.40 -1.81 -17.03
CA SER A 46 -10.14 -1.82 -15.58
C SER A 46 -10.09 -0.41 -14.99
N ARG A 47 -9.44 0.52 -15.70
CA ARG A 47 -9.40 1.94 -15.33
C ARG A 47 -10.80 2.56 -15.39
N ALA A 48 -11.57 2.29 -16.44
CA ALA A 48 -12.94 2.77 -16.59
C ALA A 48 -13.89 2.23 -15.50
N ASN A 49 -13.72 0.98 -15.08
CA ASN A 49 -14.54 0.35 -14.04
C ASN A 49 -14.19 0.79 -12.62
N ARG A 50 -13.18 1.64 -12.43
CA ARG A 50 -12.74 2.10 -11.12
C ARG A 50 -13.74 3.10 -10.54
N THR A 51 -14.72 2.60 -9.79
CA THR A 51 -15.79 3.41 -9.20
C THR A 51 -15.58 3.74 -7.71
N GLY A 52 -14.44 3.32 -7.12
CA GLY A 52 -14.14 3.51 -5.71
C GLY A 52 -13.08 4.59 -5.45
N LYS A 53 -13.21 5.31 -4.32
CA LYS A 53 -12.19 6.26 -3.82
C LYS A 53 -10.92 5.59 -3.29
N ARG A 54 -10.96 4.28 -3.02
CA ARG A 54 -9.83 3.57 -2.40
C ARG A 54 -8.79 3.23 -3.47
N PRO A 55 -7.54 3.68 -3.30
CA PRO A 55 -6.47 3.33 -4.22
C PRO A 55 -6.14 1.84 -4.11
N VAL A 56 -5.62 1.26 -5.19
CA VAL A 56 -5.20 -0.16 -5.20
C VAL A 56 -3.96 -0.36 -4.32
N TRP A 57 -3.09 0.65 -4.29
CA TRP A 57 -1.84 0.70 -3.54
C TRP A 57 -1.78 1.99 -2.74
N VAL A 58 -1.25 1.94 -1.53
CA VAL A 58 -0.92 3.10 -0.70
C VAL A 58 0.54 3.02 -0.28
N ASP A 59 1.14 4.17 0.01
CA ASP A 59 2.40 4.22 0.74
C ASP A 59 2.10 4.08 2.23
N LEU A 60 2.73 3.10 2.86
CA LEU A 60 2.96 3.12 4.29
C LEU A 60 4.31 3.78 4.50
N VAL A 61 4.34 4.83 5.30
CA VAL A 61 5.56 5.55 5.66
C VAL A 61 5.68 5.50 7.16
N CYS A 62 6.83 5.07 7.65
CA CYS A 62 7.09 4.97 9.08
C CYS A 62 7.18 6.38 9.67
N ASP A 63 6.32 6.70 10.63
CA ASP A 63 6.29 8.00 11.31
C ASP A 63 7.56 8.29 12.12
N VAL A 64 8.39 7.27 12.39
CA VAL A 64 9.64 7.40 13.17
C VAL A 64 10.85 7.63 12.25
N CYS A 65 11.06 6.78 11.25
CA CYS A 65 12.29 6.76 10.44
C CYS A 65 12.10 7.06 8.96
N GLY A 66 10.85 7.24 8.49
CA GLY A 66 10.55 7.52 7.09
C GLY A 66 10.72 6.33 6.13
N PHE A 67 11.08 5.13 6.61
CA PHE A 67 11.05 3.92 5.80
C PHE A 67 9.66 3.78 5.17
N ALA A 68 9.60 3.41 3.88
CA ALA A 68 8.34 3.36 3.15
C ALA A 68 8.20 2.05 2.37
N GLU A 69 6.95 1.56 2.28
CA GLU A 69 6.58 0.48 1.37
C GLU A 69 5.22 0.70 0.73
N LYS A 70 5.03 0.15 -0.48
CA LYS A 70 3.71 0.10 -1.12
C LYS A 70 2.93 -1.10 -0.60
N ALA A 71 1.76 -0.86 -0.02
CA ALA A 71 0.86 -1.89 0.48
C ALA A 71 -0.51 -1.80 -0.18
N ARG A 72 -1.27 -2.91 -0.15
CA ARG A 72 -2.67 -2.93 -0.58
C ARG A 72 -3.57 -2.75 0.63
N PRO A 73 -4.35 -1.65 0.72
CA PRO A 73 -5.29 -1.43 1.82
C PRO A 73 -6.25 -2.61 1.96
N LYS A 74 -6.40 -3.12 3.20
CA LYS A 74 -7.34 -4.20 3.49
C LYS A 74 -8.66 -3.61 3.98
N LYS A 75 -9.74 -4.37 3.79
CA LYS A 75 -11.08 -3.96 4.25
C LYS A 75 -11.13 -3.72 5.77
N TRP A 76 -10.33 -4.47 6.53
CA TRP A 76 -10.28 -4.43 7.99
C TRP A 76 -9.37 -3.34 8.55
N TRP A 77 -8.60 -2.62 7.73
CA TRP A 77 -7.74 -1.55 8.25
C TRP A 77 -8.60 -0.44 8.89
N PRO A 78 -8.30 -0.07 10.15
CA PRO A 78 -8.89 1.12 10.75
C PRO A 78 -8.27 2.39 10.17
N THR A 79 -8.69 3.54 10.70
CA THR A 79 -7.94 4.78 10.53
C THR A 79 -6.80 4.76 11.54
N PHE A 80 -5.55 4.67 11.06
CA PHE A 80 -4.39 4.66 11.94
C PHE A 80 -4.10 6.06 12.45
N THR A 81 -3.75 6.17 13.74
CA THR A 81 -3.16 7.39 14.32
C THR A 81 -1.71 7.50 13.88
N PHE A 82 -0.98 6.39 13.93
CA PHE A 82 0.40 6.29 13.46
C PHE A 82 0.63 4.96 12.76
N VAL A 83 1.70 4.89 11.97
CA VAL A 83 2.18 3.71 11.31
C VAL A 83 3.70 3.65 11.50
N SER A 84 4.23 2.52 11.96
CA SER A 84 5.67 2.31 12.14
C SER A 84 6.16 1.06 11.43
N CYS A 85 7.43 1.02 11.08
CA CYS A 85 8.04 -0.23 10.64
C CYS A 85 8.30 -1.17 11.84
N ASP A 86 8.52 -2.45 11.54
CA ASP A 86 8.80 -3.52 12.51
C ASP A 86 10.08 -3.33 13.34
N SER A 87 10.90 -2.34 12.98
CA SER A 87 12.14 -2.00 13.69
C SER A 87 11.93 -0.97 14.81
N HIS A 88 10.70 -0.44 14.94
CA HIS A 88 10.32 0.52 15.97
C HIS A 88 9.25 -0.05 16.89
N GLN A 89 9.29 0.44 18.11
CA GLN A 89 8.41 0.02 19.19
C GLN A 89 7.43 1.13 19.53
N PRO A 90 6.31 0.84 20.22
CA PRO A 90 5.28 1.84 20.50
C PRO A 90 5.79 3.07 21.26
N TYR A 91 6.89 2.95 22.01
CA TYR A 91 7.52 4.05 22.74
C TYR A 91 8.41 4.96 21.88
N ASP A 92 8.75 4.56 20.65
CA ASP A 92 9.46 5.42 19.68
C ASP A 92 8.52 6.44 19.01
N LEU A 93 7.22 6.19 19.08
CA LEU A 93 6.17 7.06 18.55
C LEU A 93 5.84 8.18 19.55
N PRO A 94 5.18 9.27 19.09
CA PRO A 94 4.63 10.28 19.98
C PRO A 94 3.83 9.64 21.13
N ARG A 95 4.02 10.15 22.35
CA ARG A 95 3.32 9.65 23.53
C ARG A 95 1.82 9.90 23.39
N GLN A 96 1.04 8.94 23.85
CA GLN A 96 -0.42 9.02 23.97
C GLN A 96 -0.79 10.18 24.89
N LEU A 97 -1.93 10.83 24.62
CA LEU A 97 -2.45 11.84 25.53
C LEU A 97 -2.93 11.19 26.83
N PRO A 98 -2.94 11.93 27.95
CA PRO A 98 -3.55 11.44 29.18
C PRO A 98 -5.00 11.03 28.95
N GLY A 99 -5.35 9.80 29.33
CA GLY A 99 -6.69 9.27 29.10
C GLY A 99 -6.89 8.61 27.72
N GLU A 100 -5.83 8.30 26.98
CA GLU A 100 -5.89 7.47 25.77
C GLU A 100 -5.25 6.09 25.99
N GLN A 101 -5.73 5.09 25.25
CA GLN A 101 -5.12 3.78 25.07
C GLN A 101 -4.66 3.59 23.62
N ARG A 102 -3.60 2.80 23.42
CA ARG A 102 -2.98 2.55 22.11
C ARG A 102 -3.13 1.08 21.79
N GLU A 103 -3.79 0.79 20.68
CA GLU A 103 -3.93 -0.54 20.13
C GLU A 103 -2.91 -0.78 19.02
N GLU A 104 -2.29 -1.96 19.05
CA GLU A 104 -1.36 -2.42 18.02
C GLU A 104 -2.10 -3.23 16.95
N ILE A 105 -1.93 -2.84 15.69
CA ILE A 105 -2.56 -3.48 14.53
C ILE A 105 -1.48 -4.04 13.61
N VAL A 106 -1.20 -5.34 13.75
CA VAL A 106 -0.17 -6.04 12.96
C VAL A 106 -0.66 -6.46 11.57
N GLY A 107 0.27 -6.72 10.64
CA GLY A 107 -0.06 -7.29 9.33
C GLY A 107 -0.66 -6.31 8.33
N ILE A 108 -0.47 -5.00 8.53
CA ILE A 108 -0.88 -3.95 7.58
C ILE A 108 0.11 -3.81 6.41
N GLY A 109 1.22 -4.53 6.43
CA GLY A 109 2.24 -4.47 5.40
C GLY A 109 3.13 -5.70 5.45
N SER A 110 4.26 -5.66 4.76
CA SER A 110 5.30 -6.69 4.91
C SER A 110 6.12 -6.45 6.16
N ARG A 111 6.34 -5.19 6.53
CA ARG A 111 7.20 -4.76 7.64
C ARG A 111 6.61 -3.63 8.47
N PHE A 112 5.29 -3.53 8.50
CA PHE A 112 4.59 -2.41 9.11
C PHE A 112 3.55 -2.82 10.14
N VAL A 113 3.45 -1.99 11.17
CA VAL A 113 2.50 -2.06 12.28
C VAL A 113 1.72 -0.74 12.29
N GLY A 114 0.40 -0.86 12.40
CA GLY A 114 -0.49 0.29 12.59
C GLY A 114 -0.77 0.51 14.07
N TRP A 115 -0.94 1.76 14.46
CA TRP A 115 -1.24 2.15 15.83
C TRP A 115 -2.49 3.00 15.85
N VAL A 116 -3.41 2.66 16.75
CA VAL A 116 -4.67 3.38 16.92
C VAL A 116 -4.75 3.86 18.36
N ASP A 117 -4.75 5.17 18.53
CA ASP A 117 -4.97 5.81 19.82
C ASP A 117 -6.45 6.15 19.94
N THR A 118 -7.10 5.65 21.00
CA THR A 118 -8.49 5.96 21.33
C THR A 118 -8.60 6.43 22.77
N PRO A 119 -9.59 7.27 23.11
CA PRO A 119 -9.90 7.58 24.51
C PRO A 119 -10.13 6.30 25.33
N LEU A 120 -9.68 6.31 26.59
CA LEU A 120 -10.06 5.34 27.61
C LEU A 120 -11.51 5.60 27.99
N ASP A 121 -12.36 4.57 27.84
CA ASP A 121 -13.74 4.56 28.33
C ASP A 121 -13.81 4.44 29.86
#